data_AF-A0A1J4LXA1-F1
#
_entry.id   AF-A0A1J4LXA1-F1
#
_cell.length_a   1.000
_cell.length_b   1.000
_cell.length_c   1.000
_cell.angle_alpha   90.00
_cell.angle_beta   90.00
_cell.angle_gamma   90.00
#
_symmetry.space_group_name_H-M   'P 1'
#
loop_
_entity.id
_entity.type
_entity.pdbx_description
1 polymer ?
#
loop_
_entity_poly.entity_id
_entity_poly.type
_entity_poly.pdbx_seq_one_letter_code
_entity_poly.pdbx_strand_id
1 'polypeptide(L)'
;MDRRTFPVLTDADEPLITRLAAGLGEDAGRVLAYLLCRVREADLDRTATLTAIHIGTSLSKNAARTSLDRLEERDFVERTTIQTSSPGRPPNAWHAVDSLATTARQVADDHADRLLRQAARFDDDDNGNGAPTGSDQEHRNETPQRVRVALNWHPNGFHGALFGPVAATIGDEPGTPDRPTEPETGSETESELGLGLELELELQLELEFEYHACPGSSAAVRTVVEDEKTDLAVAGAATVLCERAAGRDVVPVAVLLPRSPVVLYTTQSAFGEPFERLDQLRDRRLGMPPASETGLLGQLLLSQAGIRDAVDVVELAGEERTALESGEVDAVTGMAADATRLERDGATVDVISIAEQYPVYGPALVASREGVTDPETQARIRAFLAAVTASWGWVQRSPSSVATAIADRAMRAEGVDEAQSREQIERTLRLATDQFARSDGVRKHGWGWHTPDDWQRLRAALVQGGVLESRCA
;
A
#
# COMPACT_ATOMS: atom_id res chain seq x y z
N MET A 1 42.52 -6.43 -24.68
CA MET A 1 41.13 -5.93 -24.61
C MET A 1 40.65 -6.27 -23.22
N ASP A 2 40.72 -5.30 -22.31
CA ASP A 2 40.47 -5.55 -20.89
C ASP A 2 38.97 -5.74 -20.68
N ARG A 3 38.56 -6.93 -20.24
CA ARG A 3 37.15 -7.30 -20.10
C ARG A 3 36.66 -6.64 -18.81
N ARG A 4 36.18 -5.40 -18.91
CA ARG A 4 35.58 -4.69 -17.77
C ARG A 4 34.38 -5.48 -17.27
N THR A 5 34.53 -6.14 -16.12
CA THR A 5 33.44 -6.74 -15.36
C THR A 5 32.69 -5.63 -14.63
N PHE A 6 31.38 -5.60 -14.81
CA PHE A 6 30.51 -4.71 -14.05
C PHE A 6 29.78 -5.56 -13.02
N PRO A 7 29.82 -5.22 -11.72
CA PRO A 7 28.99 -5.90 -10.73
C PRO A 7 27.52 -5.64 -11.10
N VAL A 8 26.66 -6.63 -10.88
CA VAL A 8 25.24 -6.62 -11.22
C VAL A 8 24.46 -6.99 -9.97
N LEU A 9 23.32 -6.33 -9.75
CA LEU A 9 22.38 -6.69 -8.70
C LEU A 9 21.89 -8.13 -8.89
N THR A 10 21.77 -8.85 -7.78
CA THR A 10 21.36 -10.25 -7.72
C THR A 10 20.08 -10.40 -6.90
N ASP A 11 19.55 -11.63 -6.83
CA ASP A 11 18.38 -11.93 -6.00
C ASP A 11 18.65 -11.66 -4.50
N ALA A 12 19.92 -11.69 -4.06
CA ALA A 12 20.30 -11.33 -2.70
C ALA A 12 20.10 -9.85 -2.38
N ASP A 13 20.05 -8.98 -3.40
CA ASP A 13 19.82 -7.55 -3.25
C ASP A 13 18.32 -7.17 -3.25
N GLU A 14 17.45 -8.10 -3.61
CA GLU A 14 16.01 -7.87 -3.73
C GLU A 14 15.36 -7.33 -2.44
N PRO A 15 15.75 -7.77 -1.22
CA PRO A 15 15.24 -7.18 0.01
C PRO A 15 15.50 -5.67 0.13
N LEU A 16 16.69 -5.22 -0.28
CA LEU A 16 17.06 -3.80 -0.29
C LEU A 16 16.34 -3.04 -1.40
N ILE A 17 16.29 -3.62 -2.61
CA ILE A 17 15.58 -3.02 -3.76
C ILE A 17 14.12 -2.78 -3.41
N THR A 18 13.42 -3.80 -2.91
CA THR A 18 12.00 -3.69 -2.52
C THR A 18 11.81 -2.63 -1.43
N ARG A 19 12.71 -2.57 -0.44
CA ARG A 19 12.64 -1.58 0.65
C ARG A 19 12.75 -0.13 0.13
N LEU A 20 13.72 0.13 -0.74
CA LEU A 20 13.93 1.47 -1.32
C LEU A 20 12.82 1.81 -2.32
N ALA A 21 12.38 0.83 -3.12
CA ALA A 21 11.31 1.00 -4.09
C ALA A 21 9.98 1.41 -3.43
N ALA A 22 9.75 1.00 -2.17
CA ALA A 22 8.56 1.41 -1.42
C ALA A 22 8.41 2.95 -1.29
N GLY A 23 9.50 3.72 -1.26
CA GLY A 23 9.46 5.19 -1.20
C GLY A 23 9.97 5.93 -2.45
N LEU A 24 10.59 5.21 -3.39
CA LEU A 24 11.21 5.78 -4.59
C LEU A 24 10.54 5.36 -5.91
N GLY A 25 9.80 4.25 -5.90
CA GLY A 25 9.46 3.50 -7.10
C GLY A 25 10.59 2.54 -7.52
N GLU A 26 10.25 1.58 -8.38
CA GLU A 26 11.10 0.43 -8.74
C GLU A 26 12.44 0.85 -9.37
N ASP A 27 12.41 1.67 -10.42
CA ASP A 27 13.62 2.05 -11.16
C ASP A 27 14.59 2.88 -10.31
N ALA A 28 14.08 3.82 -9.50
CA ALA A 28 14.91 4.65 -8.64
C ALA A 28 15.43 3.87 -7.42
N GLY A 29 14.59 3.03 -6.83
CA GLY A 29 15.00 2.11 -5.76
C GLY A 29 16.12 1.17 -6.20
N ARG A 30 16.04 0.64 -7.43
CA ARG A 30 17.06 -0.25 -7.99
C ARG A 30 18.38 0.47 -8.29
N VAL A 31 18.34 1.70 -8.82
CA VAL A 31 19.55 2.52 -9.02
C VAL A 31 20.22 2.85 -7.68
N LEU A 32 19.45 3.24 -6.68
CA LEU A 32 20.01 3.58 -5.37
C LEU A 32 20.57 2.34 -4.65
N ALA A 33 19.88 1.19 -4.72
CA ALA A 33 20.38 -0.08 -4.20
C ALA A 33 21.74 -0.43 -4.82
N TYR A 34 21.87 -0.31 -6.15
CA TYR A 34 23.14 -0.55 -6.85
C TYR A 34 24.29 0.31 -6.29
N LEU A 35 24.05 1.61 -6.10
CA LEU A 35 25.08 2.51 -5.56
C LEU A 35 25.42 2.21 -4.11
N LEU A 36 24.43 1.85 -3.28
CA LEU A 36 24.65 1.47 -1.88
C LEU A 36 25.42 0.14 -1.74
N CYS A 37 25.17 -0.85 -2.58
CA CYS A 37 25.96 -2.09 -2.58
C CYS A 37 27.44 -1.83 -2.88
N ARG A 38 27.74 -0.89 -3.80
CA ARG A 38 29.12 -0.46 -4.08
C ARG A 38 29.79 0.26 -2.89
N VAL A 39 29.01 0.91 -2.02
CA VAL A 39 29.54 1.52 -0.80
C VAL A 39 29.93 0.44 0.23
N ARG A 40 29.20 -0.68 0.26
CA ARG A 40 29.45 -1.82 1.17
C ARG A 40 30.63 -2.68 0.75
N GLU A 41 30.80 -2.91 -0.55
CA GLU A 41 31.87 -3.77 -1.07
C GLU A 41 33.20 -3.01 -1.15
N ALA A 42 34.16 -3.38 -0.29
CA ALA A 42 35.46 -2.73 -0.21
C ALA A 42 36.27 -2.78 -1.52
N ASP A 43 36.04 -3.81 -2.35
CA ASP A 43 36.75 -4.03 -3.61
C ASP A 43 36.15 -3.26 -4.79
N LEU A 44 35.01 -2.59 -4.60
CA LEU A 44 34.36 -1.78 -5.64
C LEU A 44 34.64 -0.29 -5.47
N ASP A 45 34.87 0.39 -6.60
CA ASP A 45 34.86 1.86 -6.63
C ASP A 45 33.45 2.34 -6.22
N ARG A 46 33.39 3.22 -5.21
CA ARG A 46 32.14 3.81 -4.71
C ARG A 46 31.39 4.59 -5.80
N THR A 47 32.10 5.11 -6.77
CA THR A 47 31.54 5.84 -7.91
C THR A 47 31.20 4.89 -9.06
N ALA A 48 30.11 5.17 -9.76
CA ALA A 48 29.69 4.42 -10.93
C ALA A 48 29.28 5.35 -12.07
N THR A 49 29.74 5.05 -13.29
CA THR A 49 29.28 5.78 -14.49
C THR A 49 27.88 5.35 -14.90
N LEU A 50 27.19 6.14 -15.72
CA LEU A 50 25.86 5.79 -16.26
C LEU A 50 25.89 4.44 -17.00
N THR A 51 27.00 4.13 -17.68
CA THR A 51 27.21 2.82 -18.32
C THR A 51 27.22 1.69 -17.30
N ALA A 52 27.99 1.83 -16.22
CA ALA A 52 28.04 0.83 -15.16
C ALA A 52 26.67 0.65 -14.48
N ILE A 53 25.98 1.76 -14.19
CA ILE A 53 24.68 1.74 -13.51
C ILE A 53 23.63 1.05 -14.37
N HIS A 54 23.49 1.38 -15.65
CA HIS A 54 22.47 0.73 -16.47
C HIS A 54 22.74 -0.77 -16.66
N ILE A 55 24.01 -1.19 -16.74
CA ILE A 55 24.38 -2.62 -16.83
C ILE A 55 24.07 -3.30 -15.50
N GLY A 56 24.54 -2.72 -14.39
CA GLY A 56 24.42 -3.31 -13.06
C GLY A 56 22.99 -3.38 -12.52
N THR A 57 22.10 -2.51 -13.01
CA THR A 57 20.67 -2.50 -12.67
C THR A 57 19.80 -3.20 -13.70
N SER A 58 20.36 -3.63 -14.84
CA SER A 58 19.60 -4.12 -16.00
C SER A 58 18.51 -3.16 -16.51
N LEU A 59 18.62 -1.86 -16.20
CA LEU A 59 17.70 -0.84 -16.69
C LEU A 59 18.12 -0.35 -18.08
N SER A 60 17.15 0.20 -18.83
CA SER A 60 17.50 0.97 -20.03
C SER A 60 18.34 2.19 -19.63
N LYS A 61 19.23 2.64 -20.52
CA LYS A 61 20.06 3.83 -20.27
C LYS A 61 19.23 5.09 -19.97
N ASN A 62 18.05 5.21 -20.57
CA ASN A 62 17.13 6.31 -20.29
C ASN A 62 16.49 6.18 -18.91
N ALA A 63 16.01 5.00 -18.52
CA ALA A 63 15.44 4.77 -17.19
C ALA A 63 16.48 5.03 -16.10
N ALA A 64 17.71 4.51 -16.25
CA ALA A 64 18.80 4.76 -15.31
C ALA A 64 19.12 6.26 -15.18
N ARG A 65 19.14 7.01 -16.29
CA ARG A 65 19.36 8.47 -16.25
C ARG A 65 18.22 9.21 -15.56
N THR A 66 16.97 8.92 -15.91
CA THR A 66 15.81 9.55 -15.25
C THR A 66 15.79 9.25 -13.74
N SER A 67 16.15 8.03 -13.33
CA SER A 67 16.29 7.67 -11.92
C SER A 67 17.41 8.48 -11.24
N LEU A 68 18.58 8.62 -11.88
CA LEU A 68 19.66 9.44 -11.33
C LEU A 68 19.28 10.90 -11.19
N ASP A 69 18.65 11.49 -12.20
CA ASP A 69 18.20 12.89 -12.14
C ASP A 69 17.25 13.10 -10.94
N ARG A 70 16.31 12.17 -10.72
CA ARG A 70 15.39 12.20 -9.56
C ARG A 70 16.08 11.98 -8.22
N LEU A 71 17.09 11.11 -8.17
CA LEU A 71 17.84 10.83 -6.94
C LEU A 71 18.76 12.00 -6.57
N GLU A 72 19.34 12.68 -7.56
CA GLU A 72 20.11 13.91 -7.37
C GLU A 72 19.21 15.04 -6.87
N GLU A 73 18.04 15.25 -7.49
CA GLU A 73 17.06 16.26 -7.05
C GLU A 73 16.58 16.08 -5.60
N ARG A 74 16.75 14.87 -5.04
CA ARG A 74 16.36 14.49 -3.68
C ARG A 74 17.58 14.24 -2.78
N ASP A 75 18.78 14.65 -3.22
CA ASP A 75 20.04 14.57 -2.46
C ASP A 75 20.43 13.16 -1.98
N PHE A 76 19.94 12.09 -2.63
CA PHE A 76 20.34 10.71 -2.29
C PHE A 76 21.64 10.29 -2.97
N VAL A 77 21.98 10.94 -4.08
CA VAL A 77 23.20 10.65 -4.86
C VAL A 77 23.87 11.94 -5.28
N GLU A 78 25.19 11.91 -5.35
CA GLU A 78 26.00 13.02 -5.81
C GLU A 78 26.72 12.70 -7.12
N ARG A 79 26.73 13.69 -8.02
CA ARG A 79 27.42 13.63 -9.31
C ARG A 79 28.85 14.13 -9.19
N THR A 80 29.79 13.32 -9.68
CA THR A 80 31.21 13.64 -9.77
C THR A 80 31.76 13.33 -11.18
N THR A 81 33.04 13.61 -11.41
CA THR A 81 33.74 13.28 -12.67
C THR A 81 34.92 12.36 -12.39
N ILE A 82 35.02 11.25 -13.13
CA ILE A 82 36.15 10.32 -12.99
C ILE A 82 37.26 10.75 -13.95
N GLN A 83 38.49 10.86 -13.44
CA GLN A 83 39.65 11.08 -14.29
C GLN A 83 39.94 9.83 -15.12
N THR A 84 39.98 9.98 -16.44
CA THR A 84 40.35 8.91 -17.36
C THR A 84 41.64 9.27 -18.08
N SER A 85 42.52 8.30 -18.26
CA SER A 85 43.76 8.44 -19.05
C SER A 85 43.52 8.58 -20.56
N SER A 86 42.26 8.46 -21.02
CA SER A 86 41.86 8.64 -22.41
C SER A 86 41.56 10.12 -22.72
N PRO A 87 41.97 10.64 -23.88
CA PRO A 87 41.65 12.02 -24.28
C PRO A 87 40.15 12.21 -24.50
N GLY A 88 39.56 13.20 -23.83
CA GLY A 88 38.13 13.54 -23.91
C GLY A 88 37.61 14.28 -22.67
N ARG A 89 36.33 14.67 -22.67
CA ARG A 89 35.66 15.18 -21.46
C ARG A 89 35.56 14.05 -20.44
N PRO A 90 36.03 14.24 -19.19
CA PRO A 90 35.87 13.24 -18.13
C PRO A 90 34.41 12.78 -18.02
N PRO A 91 34.14 11.46 -17.94
CA PRO A 91 32.78 10.97 -17.79
C PRO A 91 32.22 11.33 -16.41
N ASN A 92 30.93 11.65 -16.37
CA ASN A 92 30.20 11.77 -15.12
C ASN A 92 30.06 10.40 -14.45
N ALA A 93 30.11 10.41 -13.12
CA ALA A 93 29.85 9.28 -12.27
C ALA A 93 29.05 9.70 -11.05
N TRP A 94 28.47 8.72 -10.36
CA TRP A 94 27.55 8.91 -9.25
C TRP A 94 27.92 8.01 -8.09
N HIS A 95 27.63 8.46 -6.88
CA HIS A 95 27.76 7.68 -5.66
C HIS A 95 26.61 8.03 -4.70
N ALA A 96 26.26 7.10 -3.82
CA ALA A 96 25.31 7.37 -2.73
C ALA A 96 25.97 8.29 -1.70
N VAL A 97 25.20 9.24 -1.17
CA VAL A 97 25.69 10.27 -0.22
C VAL A 97 25.94 9.69 1.17
N ASP A 98 25.05 8.81 1.62
CA ASP A 98 24.99 8.31 2.99
C ASP A 98 25.13 6.78 3.10
N SER A 99 25.18 6.27 4.32
CA SER A 99 25.14 4.83 4.61
C SER A 99 23.77 4.22 4.31
N LEU A 100 23.72 2.91 4.07
CA LEU A 100 22.47 2.18 3.78
C LEU A 100 21.37 2.44 4.83
N ALA A 101 21.70 2.37 6.11
CA ALA A 101 20.72 2.56 7.19
C ALA A 101 20.14 3.99 7.19
N THR A 102 21.01 4.99 7.03
CA THR A 102 20.62 6.41 6.97
C THR A 102 19.78 6.69 5.73
N THR A 103 20.25 6.25 4.56
CA THR A 103 19.53 6.42 3.29
C THR A 103 18.16 5.73 3.31
N ALA A 104 18.06 4.50 3.84
CA ALA A 104 16.79 3.80 3.90
C ALA A 104 15.76 4.51 4.79
N ARG A 105 16.21 5.17 5.88
CA ARG A 105 15.35 6.00 6.74
C ARG A 105 14.93 7.27 6.01
N GLN A 106 15.87 8.01 5.44
CA GLN A 106 15.60 9.24 4.68
C GLN A 106 14.64 9.00 3.50
N VAL A 107 14.73 7.85 2.82
CA VAL A 107 13.79 7.47 1.74
C VAL A 107 12.36 7.33 2.25
N ALA A 108 12.17 6.69 3.41
CA ALA A 108 10.85 6.54 4.01
C ALA A 108 10.30 7.89 4.50
N ASP A 109 11.15 8.70 5.13
CA ASP A 109 10.80 10.04 5.61
C ASP A 109 10.43 10.98 4.45
N ASP A 110 11.25 11.10 3.41
CA ASP A 110 10.92 11.96 2.27
C ASP A 110 9.67 11.45 1.52
N HIS A 111 9.44 10.13 1.47
CA HIS A 111 8.21 9.59 0.89
C HIS A 111 6.97 9.96 1.72
N ALA A 112 7.05 9.89 3.05
CA ALA A 112 5.98 10.35 3.93
C ALA A 112 5.66 11.84 3.71
N ASP A 113 6.68 12.69 3.53
CA ASP A 113 6.47 14.10 3.18
C ASP A 113 5.77 14.26 1.83
N ARG A 114 6.15 13.45 0.83
CA ARG A 114 5.51 13.49 -0.48
C ARG A 114 4.04 13.11 -0.41
N LEU A 115 3.68 12.12 0.40
CA LEU A 115 2.28 11.72 0.63
C LEU A 115 1.47 12.82 1.32
N LEU A 116 2.02 13.46 2.35
CA LEU A 116 1.39 14.61 3.02
C LEU A 116 1.23 15.82 2.08
N ARG A 117 2.22 16.09 1.21
CA ARG A 117 2.09 17.12 0.17
C ARG A 117 0.97 16.81 -0.83
N GLN A 118 0.71 15.54 -1.15
CA GLN A 118 -0.45 15.17 -1.99
C GLN A 118 -1.76 15.42 -1.26
N ALA A 119 -1.85 15.07 0.02
CA ALA A 119 -3.03 15.32 0.84
C ALA A 119 -3.35 16.82 0.93
N ALA A 120 -2.33 17.67 1.10
CA ALA A 120 -2.50 19.13 1.14
C ALA A 120 -3.06 19.68 -0.18
N ARG A 121 -2.63 19.15 -1.33
CA ARG A 121 -3.05 19.54 -2.69
C ARG A 121 -4.38 18.93 -3.12
N PHE A 122 -4.99 18.09 -2.30
CA PHE A 122 -6.21 17.35 -2.67
C PHE A 122 -7.37 18.27 -3.09
N ASP A 123 -7.41 19.49 -2.57
CA ASP A 123 -8.45 20.50 -2.85
C ASP A 123 -8.02 21.60 -3.84
N ASP A 124 -6.78 21.55 -4.36
CA ASP A 124 -6.25 22.57 -5.26
C ASP A 124 -6.83 22.44 -6.68
N ASP A 125 -8.14 22.62 -6.81
CA ASP A 125 -8.87 22.83 -8.05
C ASP A 125 -9.56 24.21 -8.12
N ASP A 126 -9.50 25.05 -7.08
CA ASP A 126 -10.15 26.38 -7.12
C ASP A 126 -9.48 27.47 -6.27
N ASN A 127 -8.14 27.56 -6.24
CA ASN A 127 -7.41 28.84 -6.22
C ASN A 127 -5.91 28.62 -6.07
N GLY A 128 -5.15 29.27 -6.95
CA GLY A 128 -3.70 29.21 -6.93
C GLY A 128 -3.07 29.78 -5.67
N ASN A 129 -1.95 29.16 -5.33
CA ASN A 129 -0.81 29.74 -4.61
C ASN A 129 -0.93 29.85 -3.09
N GLY A 130 -0.53 28.77 -2.40
CA GLY A 130 -0.17 28.81 -0.99
C GLY A 130 0.88 27.75 -0.68
N ALA A 131 2.16 28.09 -0.82
CA ALA A 131 3.25 27.28 -0.25
C ALA A 131 3.47 27.71 1.21
N PRO A 132 3.41 26.79 2.20
CA PRO A 132 3.92 27.08 3.51
C PRO A 132 5.40 26.70 3.55
N THR A 133 6.27 27.72 3.57
CA THR A 133 7.64 27.60 4.10
C THR A 133 7.58 27.87 5.60
N GLY A 134 7.84 26.84 6.40
CA GLY A 134 8.01 26.96 7.84
C GLY A 134 8.95 25.88 8.32
N SER A 135 10.25 26.18 8.33
CA SER A 135 11.22 25.47 9.17
C SER A 135 11.18 26.13 10.54
N ASP A 136 10.91 25.35 11.59
CA ASP A 136 11.66 25.45 12.84
C ASP A 136 11.45 24.17 13.67
N GLN A 137 12.57 23.49 13.89
CA GLN A 137 12.72 22.48 14.94
C GLN A 137 12.77 23.19 16.28
N GLU A 138 11.96 22.74 17.24
CA GLU A 138 12.39 22.37 18.59
C GLU A 138 11.15 22.01 19.40
N HIS A 139 11.05 20.76 19.85
CA HIS A 139 10.64 20.30 21.18
C HIS A 139 10.48 18.77 21.13
N ARG A 140 11.58 18.07 21.43
CA ARG A 140 11.54 16.64 21.80
C ARG A 140 10.99 16.56 23.22
N ASN A 141 9.74 16.17 23.37
CA ASN A 141 9.24 15.57 24.59
C ASN A 141 9.20 14.05 24.41
N GLU A 142 9.88 13.36 25.33
CA GLU A 142 10.18 11.93 25.40
C GLU A 142 8.95 11.05 25.72
N THR A 143 7.84 11.28 25.03
CA THR A 143 6.67 10.38 25.08
C THR A 143 6.60 9.66 23.74
N PRO A 144 6.48 8.31 23.69
CA PRO A 144 6.30 7.61 22.44
C PRO A 144 5.08 8.21 21.70
N GLN A 145 5.30 8.64 20.47
CA GLN A 145 4.26 9.26 19.67
C GLN A 145 3.23 8.17 19.35
N ARG A 146 2.00 8.32 19.82
CA ARG A 146 0.95 7.33 19.60
C ARG A 146 0.08 7.77 18.44
N VAL A 147 -0.07 6.92 17.42
CA VAL A 147 -0.99 7.14 16.31
C VAL A 147 -2.24 6.27 16.49
N ARG A 148 -3.41 6.86 16.31
CA ARG A 148 -4.71 6.19 16.46
C ARG A 148 -5.43 6.12 15.12
N VAL A 149 -5.82 4.90 14.74
CA VAL A 149 -6.46 4.64 13.45
C VAL A 149 -7.86 4.03 13.62
N ALA A 150 -8.88 4.67 13.05
CA ALA A 150 -10.21 4.11 12.88
C ALA A 150 -10.21 3.16 11.66
N LEU A 151 -10.33 1.85 11.89
CA LEU A 151 -10.44 0.88 10.80
C LEU A 151 -11.89 0.81 10.32
N ASN A 152 -12.12 0.68 9.01
CA ASN A 152 -13.46 0.52 8.44
C ASN A 152 -14.09 -0.86 8.67
N TRP A 153 -13.35 -1.78 9.28
CA TRP A 153 -13.80 -3.11 9.64
C TRP A 153 -12.89 -3.70 10.72
N HIS A 154 -13.22 -4.91 11.18
CA HIS A 154 -12.30 -5.72 11.98
C HIS A 154 -10.95 -5.92 11.25
N PRO A 155 -9.81 -5.93 11.98
CA PRO A 155 -8.50 -6.17 11.40
C PRO A 155 -8.48 -7.45 10.55
N ASN A 156 -7.93 -7.36 9.34
CA ASN A 156 -7.90 -8.44 8.35
C ASN A 156 -6.75 -8.18 7.35
N GLY A 157 -6.56 -9.09 6.39
CA GLY A 157 -5.45 -9.02 5.43
C GLY A 157 -5.39 -7.74 4.59
N PHE A 158 -6.51 -7.06 4.31
CA PHE A 158 -6.51 -5.78 3.59
C PHE A 158 -5.89 -4.63 4.41
N HIS A 159 -5.78 -4.79 5.74
CA HIS A 159 -5.12 -3.83 6.63
C HIS A 159 -3.62 -4.10 6.79
N GLY A 160 -3.05 -5.12 6.12
CA GLY A 160 -1.69 -5.61 6.40
C GLY A 160 -0.57 -4.57 6.33
N ALA A 161 -0.70 -3.55 5.48
CA ALA A 161 0.24 -2.43 5.42
C ALA A 161 0.43 -1.76 6.79
N LEU A 162 -0.67 -1.54 7.53
CA LEU A 162 -0.68 -0.84 8.82
C LEU A 162 0.00 -1.63 9.94
N PHE A 163 0.01 -2.96 9.81
CA PHE A 163 0.61 -3.88 10.78
C PHE A 163 2.04 -4.27 10.39
N GLY A 164 2.51 -3.87 9.21
CA GLY A 164 3.88 -4.07 8.74
C GLY A 164 4.95 -3.61 9.74
N PRO A 165 4.85 -2.39 10.31
CA PRO A 165 5.83 -1.89 11.28
C PRO A 165 5.91 -2.78 12.53
N VAL A 166 4.76 -3.22 13.04
CA VAL A 166 4.68 -4.12 14.20
C VAL A 166 5.25 -5.49 13.86
N ALA A 167 4.88 -6.06 12.72
CA ALA A 167 5.36 -7.37 12.28
C ALA A 167 6.88 -7.41 12.04
N ALA A 168 7.45 -6.33 11.52
CA ALA A 168 8.89 -6.19 11.30
C ALA A 168 9.70 -6.12 12.60
N THR A 169 9.07 -5.75 13.73
CA THR A 169 9.71 -5.78 15.06
C THR A 169 9.58 -7.12 15.78
N ILE A 170 8.57 -7.93 15.41
CA ILE A 170 8.28 -9.24 16.04
C ILE A 170 8.99 -10.38 15.31
N GLY A 171 9.19 -10.26 14.00
CA GLY A 171 9.69 -11.35 13.17
C GLY A 171 11.19 -11.61 13.31
N ASP A 172 11.55 -12.83 13.69
CA ASP A 172 12.80 -13.47 13.27
C ASP A 172 12.81 -13.64 11.73
N GLU A 173 13.99 -13.63 11.12
CA GLU A 173 14.15 -13.80 9.67
C GLU A 173 13.41 -15.05 9.12
N PRO A 174 12.82 -14.98 7.92
CA PRO A 174 12.16 -16.13 7.31
C PRO A 174 13.20 -17.19 6.91
N GLY A 175 13.41 -18.20 7.75
CA GLY A 175 14.33 -19.29 7.40
C GLY A 175 14.71 -20.33 8.45
N THR A 176 14.22 -20.28 9.70
CA THR A 176 14.45 -21.41 10.64
C THR A 176 13.23 -22.34 10.62
N PRO A 177 13.26 -23.48 9.91
CA PRO A 177 12.29 -24.52 10.17
C PRO A 177 12.43 -24.95 11.64
N ASP A 178 11.30 -25.26 12.28
CA ASP A 178 11.21 -25.86 13.61
C ASP A 178 12.41 -26.79 13.85
N ARG A 179 13.28 -26.39 14.79
CA ARG A 179 14.47 -27.16 15.15
C ARG A 179 13.97 -28.50 15.69
N PRO A 180 14.20 -29.65 15.04
CA PRO A 180 13.97 -30.91 15.68
C PRO A 180 15.01 -31.02 16.79
N THR A 181 14.57 -31.22 18.03
CA THR A 181 15.44 -31.69 19.11
C THR A 181 16.05 -33.02 18.69
N GLU A 182 17.34 -33.03 18.34
CA GLU A 182 18.11 -34.27 18.20
C GLU A 182 19.53 -34.15 18.78
N PRO A 183 20.12 -35.28 19.21
CA PRO A 183 21.08 -35.34 20.29
C PRO A 183 22.54 -35.16 19.85
N GLU A 184 23.38 -34.82 20.84
CA GLU A 184 24.82 -34.63 20.72
C GLU A 184 25.54 -35.82 20.05
N THR A 185 26.24 -35.56 18.95
CA THR A 185 27.53 -36.20 18.62
C THR A 185 28.32 -35.29 17.67
N GLY A 186 29.60 -35.07 17.98
CA GLY A 186 30.47 -34.14 17.27
C GLY A 186 31.20 -34.72 16.07
N SER A 187 31.60 -33.84 15.14
CA SER A 187 32.95 -33.82 14.55
C SER A 187 33.13 -32.53 13.74
N GLU A 188 34.26 -31.88 13.94
CA GLU A 188 34.73 -30.69 13.23
C GLU A 188 34.97 -30.96 11.75
N THR A 189 34.40 -30.11 10.87
CA THR A 189 35.09 -29.36 9.80
C THR A 189 34.04 -28.74 8.88
N GLU A 190 33.85 -27.42 8.97
CA GLU A 190 33.46 -26.62 7.80
C GLU A 190 33.85 -25.16 8.00
N SER A 191 34.64 -24.69 7.04
CA SER A 191 35.32 -23.41 6.98
C SER A 191 34.40 -22.37 6.36
N GLU A 192 34.24 -21.26 7.08
CA GLU A 192 34.04 -19.88 6.61
C GLU A 192 33.51 -19.69 5.18
N LEU A 193 32.21 -19.38 5.07
CA LEU A 193 31.63 -18.36 4.18
C LEU A 193 30.14 -18.16 4.56
N GLY A 194 29.91 -17.82 5.82
CA GLY A 194 28.63 -17.32 6.31
C GLY A 194 28.60 -15.79 6.21
N LEU A 195 28.32 -15.26 5.02
CA LEU A 195 27.91 -13.86 4.86
C LEU A 195 26.38 -13.84 4.81
N GLY A 196 25.78 -14.19 5.95
CA GLY A 196 24.35 -14.07 6.20
C GLY A 196 23.97 -12.60 6.35
N LEU A 197 22.81 -12.25 5.78
CA LEU A 197 22.22 -10.92 5.78
C LEU A 197 21.85 -10.47 7.21
N GLU A 198 22.79 -9.93 7.97
CA GLU A 198 22.46 -9.12 9.15
C GLU A 198 22.01 -7.73 8.68
N LEU A 199 20.82 -7.67 8.07
CA LEU A 199 20.04 -6.45 7.94
C LEU A 199 19.37 -6.22 9.29
N GLU A 200 20.15 -5.76 10.28
CA GLU A 200 19.60 -5.31 11.56
C GLU A 200 18.54 -4.23 11.27
N LEU A 201 17.28 -4.64 11.38
CA LEU A 201 16.12 -3.76 11.40
C LEU A 201 16.17 -3.02 12.74
N GLU A 202 17.07 -2.05 12.89
CA GLU A 202 16.94 -0.99 13.89
C GLU A 202 15.79 -0.04 13.50
N LEU A 203 14.59 -0.61 13.35
CA LEU A 203 13.34 0.11 13.45
C LEU A 203 13.01 0.17 14.94
N GLN A 204 13.77 0.96 15.71
CA GLN A 204 13.27 1.43 17.00
C GLN A 204 12.13 2.39 16.71
N LEU A 205 10.94 1.84 16.52
CA LEU A 205 9.71 2.62 16.46
C LEU A 205 9.43 3.10 17.88
N GLU A 206 9.74 4.36 18.14
CA GLU A 206 9.16 5.11 19.27
C GLU A 206 7.66 5.42 19.02
N LEU A 207 7.08 4.91 17.93
CA LEU A 207 5.69 5.13 17.54
C LEU A 207 4.79 3.96 17.98
N GLU A 208 3.80 4.23 18.82
CA GLU A 208 2.79 3.26 19.24
C GLU A 208 1.58 3.31 18.28
N PHE A 209 1.23 2.18 17.66
CA PHE A 209 0.07 2.06 16.76
C PHE A 209 -1.16 1.53 17.50
N GLU A 210 -2.17 2.35 17.73
CA GLU A 210 -3.49 1.95 18.24
C GLU A 210 -4.55 1.96 17.13
N TYR A 211 -5.55 1.08 17.25
CA TYR A 211 -6.68 1.08 16.35
C TYR A 211 -7.99 0.77 17.08
N HIS A 212 -9.09 1.14 16.45
CA HIS A 212 -10.43 0.67 16.81
C HIS A 212 -11.20 0.34 15.53
N ALA A 213 -12.04 -0.71 15.59
CA ALA A 213 -12.83 -1.13 14.44
C ALA A 213 -14.17 -0.36 14.40
N CYS A 214 -14.54 0.13 13.23
CA CYS A 214 -15.83 0.74 12.94
C CYS A 214 -16.67 -0.20 12.08
N PRO A 215 -18.01 -0.05 12.06
CA PRO A 215 -18.91 -0.87 11.25
C PRO A 215 -18.87 -0.56 9.74
N GLY A 216 -17.95 0.30 9.28
CA GLY A 216 -17.82 0.66 7.86
C GLY A 216 -16.98 1.92 7.62
N SER A 217 -16.67 2.16 6.35
CA SER A 217 -15.84 3.28 5.88
C SER A 217 -16.42 4.64 6.31
N SER A 218 -17.73 4.84 6.19
CA SER A 218 -18.37 6.10 6.60
C SER A 218 -18.16 6.35 8.09
N ALA A 219 -18.42 5.34 8.93
CA ALA A 219 -18.23 5.46 10.38
C ALA A 219 -16.76 5.74 10.76
N ALA A 220 -15.79 5.11 10.10
CA ALA A 220 -14.38 5.41 10.33
C ALA A 220 -14.02 6.87 9.99
N VAL A 221 -14.51 7.38 8.85
CA VAL A 221 -14.34 8.80 8.45
C VAL A 221 -15.01 9.75 9.44
N ARG A 222 -16.17 9.37 9.99
CA ARG A 222 -16.82 10.16 11.03
C ARG A 222 -15.97 10.24 12.28
N THR A 223 -15.39 9.13 12.72
CA THR A 223 -14.57 9.11 13.94
C THR A 223 -13.36 10.03 13.83
N VAL A 224 -12.64 10.07 12.69
CA VAL A 224 -11.49 10.99 12.53
C VAL A 224 -11.89 12.48 12.53
N VAL A 225 -13.16 12.80 12.26
CA VAL A 225 -13.69 14.17 12.31
C VAL A 225 -14.26 14.51 13.69
N GLU A 226 -14.86 13.54 14.37
CA GLU A 226 -15.65 13.73 15.59
C GLU A 226 -14.82 13.46 16.88
N ASP A 227 -13.75 12.66 16.81
CA ASP A 227 -12.85 12.36 17.92
C ASP A 227 -11.46 12.97 17.69
N GLU A 228 -11.15 14.03 18.44
CA GLU A 228 -9.86 14.74 18.41
C GLU A 228 -8.65 13.83 18.69
N LYS A 229 -8.85 12.65 19.26
CA LYS A 229 -7.76 11.69 19.53
C LYS A 229 -7.47 10.77 18.35
N THR A 230 -8.36 10.69 17.37
CA THR A 230 -8.19 9.80 16.21
C THR A 230 -7.47 10.55 15.10
N ASP A 231 -6.27 10.11 14.73
CA ASP A 231 -5.44 10.80 13.73
C ASP A 231 -5.82 10.39 12.29
N LEU A 232 -6.20 9.13 12.09
CA LEU A 232 -6.42 8.53 10.78
C LEU A 232 -7.65 7.64 10.75
N ALA A 233 -8.23 7.47 9.56
CA ALA A 233 -9.25 6.49 9.24
C ALA A 233 -8.85 5.67 8.01
N VAL A 234 -9.28 4.41 7.95
CA VAL A 234 -9.30 3.62 6.71
C VAL A 234 -10.66 3.79 6.07
N ALA A 235 -10.73 4.12 4.79
CA ALA A 235 -11.99 4.22 4.07
C ALA A 235 -11.84 3.88 2.59
N GLY A 236 -12.89 3.34 2.00
CA GLY A 236 -12.96 3.13 0.55
C GLY A 236 -13.00 4.46 -0.23
N ALA A 237 -12.49 4.45 -1.46
CA ALA A 237 -12.29 5.66 -2.24
C ALA A 237 -13.61 6.37 -2.59
N ALA A 238 -14.66 5.63 -2.94
CA ALA A 238 -15.97 6.22 -3.21
C ALA A 238 -16.58 6.83 -1.94
N THR A 239 -16.39 6.16 -0.80
CA THR A 239 -16.85 6.65 0.51
C THR A 239 -16.18 7.97 0.87
N VAL A 240 -14.87 8.12 0.68
CA VAL A 240 -14.15 9.38 0.94
C VAL A 240 -14.78 10.54 0.19
N LEU A 241 -15.08 10.36 -1.09
CA LEU A 241 -15.70 11.41 -1.92
C LEU A 241 -17.14 11.71 -1.50
N CYS A 242 -17.89 10.68 -1.07
CA CYS A 242 -19.25 10.86 -0.55
C CYS A 242 -19.26 11.64 0.76
N GLU A 243 -18.39 11.31 1.71
CA GLU A 243 -18.31 12.01 2.98
C GLU A 243 -17.85 13.47 2.81
N ARG A 244 -16.96 13.73 1.85
CA ARG A 244 -16.61 15.11 1.46
C ARG A 244 -17.78 15.87 0.86
N ALA A 245 -18.55 15.23 -0.04
CA ALA A 245 -19.76 15.85 -0.59
C ALA A 245 -20.81 16.14 0.50
N ALA A 246 -20.83 15.36 1.59
CA ALA A 246 -21.63 15.60 2.78
C ALA A 246 -21.04 16.69 3.72
N GLY A 247 -19.98 17.40 3.31
CA GLY A 247 -19.40 18.53 4.04
C GLY A 247 -18.33 18.15 5.06
N ARG A 248 -17.85 16.90 5.09
CA ARG A 248 -16.74 16.51 5.98
C ARG A 248 -15.40 16.91 5.38
N ASP A 249 -14.61 17.66 6.12
CA ASP A 249 -13.31 18.13 5.66
C ASP A 249 -12.20 17.11 5.93
N VAL A 250 -12.16 16.08 5.09
CA VAL A 250 -11.21 14.96 5.18
C VAL A 250 -10.42 14.80 3.90
N VAL A 251 -9.15 14.38 3.99
CA VAL A 251 -8.25 14.21 2.85
C VAL A 251 -7.58 12.84 2.87
N PRO A 252 -7.42 12.17 1.71
CA PRO A 252 -6.64 10.95 1.63
C PRO A 252 -5.14 11.27 1.73
N VAL A 253 -4.46 10.58 2.64
CA VAL A 253 -3.01 10.71 2.84
C VAL A 253 -2.22 9.64 2.08
N ALA A 254 -2.74 8.42 1.99
CA ALA A 254 -2.12 7.32 1.27
C ALA A 254 -3.18 6.31 0.81
N VAL A 255 -3.00 5.73 -0.38
CA VAL A 255 -3.87 4.63 -0.85
C VAL A 255 -3.25 3.28 -0.45
N LEU A 256 -3.96 2.50 0.36
CA LEU A 256 -3.48 1.18 0.82
C LEU A 256 -3.38 0.19 -0.32
N LEU A 257 -4.37 0.21 -1.23
CA LEU A 257 -4.43 -0.62 -2.42
C LEU A 257 -4.73 0.25 -3.64
N PRO A 258 -3.81 0.42 -4.61
CA PRO A 258 -4.02 1.23 -5.79
C PRO A 258 -5.10 0.70 -6.74
N ARG A 259 -5.61 -0.52 -6.52
CA ARG A 259 -6.75 -1.09 -7.23
C ARG A 259 -7.79 -1.57 -6.22
N SER A 260 -9.06 -1.32 -6.48
CA SER A 260 -10.13 -1.75 -5.59
C SER A 260 -10.27 -3.29 -5.56
N PRO A 261 -10.35 -3.90 -4.37
CA PRO A 261 -10.69 -5.31 -4.20
C PRO A 261 -12.19 -5.61 -4.29
N VAL A 262 -13.02 -4.60 -4.58
CA VAL A 262 -14.46 -4.78 -4.75
C VAL A 262 -14.74 -5.49 -6.08
N VAL A 263 -15.64 -6.47 -6.01
CA VAL A 263 -16.04 -7.29 -7.15
C VAL A 263 -17.56 -7.46 -7.19
N LEU A 264 -18.07 -7.79 -8.37
CA LEU A 264 -19.36 -8.46 -8.52
C LEU A 264 -19.09 -9.96 -8.60
N TYR A 265 -19.83 -10.76 -7.85
CA TYR A 265 -19.68 -12.21 -7.92
C TYR A 265 -21.01 -12.94 -7.78
N THR A 266 -21.03 -14.17 -8.26
CA THR A 266 -22.15 -15.10 -8.11
C THR A 266 -21.64 -16.54 -8.06
N THR A 267 -22.51 -17.48 -7.69
CA THR A 267 -22.25 -18.92 -7.90
C THR A 267 -23.00 -19.39 -9.14
N GLN A 268 -22.45 -20.34 -9.89
CA GLN A 268 -23.16 -20.92 -11.04
C GLN A 268 -24.52 -21.53 -10.64
N SER A 269 -24.64 -22.02 -9.41
CA SER A 269 -25.91 -22.50 -8.86
C SER A 269 -26.96 -21.39 -8.68
N ALA A 270 -26.54 -20.19 -8.25
CA ALA A 270 -27.45 -19.05 -8.06
C ALA A 270 -27.78 -18.38 -9.40
N PHE A 271 -26.78 -18.23 -10.28
CA PHE A 271 -26.95 -17.53 -11.55
C PHE A 271 -27.64 -18.39 -12.63
N GLY A 272 -27.40 -19.71 -12.58
CA GLY A 272 -27.94 -20.71 -13.51
C GLY A 272 -27.13 -20.89 -14.80
N GLU A 273 -26.12 -20.06 -15.04
CA GLU A 273 -25.20 -20.10 -16.19
C GLU A 273 -23.86 -19.45 -15.80
N PRO A 274 -22.79 -19.58 -16.61
CA PRO A 274 -21.55 -18.84 -16.38
C PRO A 274 -21.76 -17.32 -16.45
N PHE A 275 -21.25 -16.58 -15.47
CA PHE A 275 -21.32 -15.11 -15.43
C PHE A 275 -20.02 -14.46 -15.91
N GLU A 276 -19.99 -14.03 -17.17
CA GLU A 276 -18.80 -13.54 -17.86
C GLU A 276 -18.87 -12.05 -18.22
N ARG A 277 -20.08 -11.48 -18.28
CA ARG A 277 -20.30 -10.09 -18.73
C ARG A 277 -21.44 -9.40 -17.99
N LEU A 278 -21.26 -8.11 -17.72
CA LEU A 278 -22.23 -7.29 -16.98
C LEU A 278 -23.64 -7.27 -17.59
N ASP A 279 -23.75 -7.34 -18.92
CA ASP A 279 -25.05 -7.41 -19.61
C ASP A 279 -25.93 -8.59 -19.17
N GLN A 280 -25.35 -9.66 -18.62
CA GLN A 280 -26.11 -10.80 -18.11
C GLN A 280 -26.91 -10.48 -16.85
N LEU A 281 -26.63 -9.35 -16.19
CA LEU A 281 -27.39 -8.87 -15.02
C LEU A 281 -28.75 -8.28 -15.41
N ARG A 282 -29.03 -8.05 -16.70
CA ARG A 282 -30.34 -7.55 -17.14
C ARG A 282 -31.44 -8.51 -16.69
N ASP A 283 -32.47 -7.94 -16.07
CA ASP A 283 -33.62 -8.63 -15.47
C ASP A 283 -33.23 -9.60 -14.32
N ARG A 284 -32.03 -9.45 -13.74
CA ARG A 284 -31.55 -10.22 -12.57
C ARG A 284 -31.61 -9.40 -11.28
N ARG A 285 -31.66 -10.11 -10.16
CA ARG A 285 -31.58 -9.53 -8.81
C ARG A 285 -30.13 -9.40 -8.38
N LEU A 286 -29.67 -8.18 -8.14
CA LEU A 286 -28.33 -7.89 -7.68
C LEU A 286 -28.37 -7.33 -6.26
N GLY A 287 -27.85 -8.10 -5.31
CA GLY A 287 -27.73 -7.69 -3.92
C GLY A 287 -26.59 -6.70 -3.71
N MET A 288 -26.87 -5.57 -3.05
CA MET A 288 -25.88 -4.56 -2.69
C MET A 288 -26.14 -4.00 -1.29
N PRO A 289 -25.11 -3.79 -0.45
CA PRO A 289 -25.32 -3.11 0.82
C PRO A 289 -25.51 -1.61 0.56
N PRO A 290 -26.58 -0.99 1.09
CA PRO A 290 -26.85 0.41 0.84
C PRO A 290 -25.74 1.28 1.44
N ALA A 291 -25.30 2.28 0.67
CA ALA A 291 -24.37 3.29 1.14
C ALA A 291 -23.01 2.74 1.66
N SER A 292 -22.66 1.50 1.32
CA SER A 292 -21.35 0.90 1.57
C SER A 292 -20.40 1.15 0.39
N GLU A 293 -19.08 0.94 0.57
CA GLU A 293 -18.13 1.04 -0.54
C GLU A 293 -18.49 0.09 -1.70
N THR A 294 -18.84 -1.17 -1.37
CA THR A 294 -19.19 -2.20 -2.35
C THR A 294 -20.45 -1.82 -3.13
N GLY A 295 -21.47 -1.30 -2.43
CA GLY A 295 -22.69 -0.79 -3.04
C GLY A 295 -22.46 0.45 -3.91
N LEU A 296 -21.68 1.43 -3.43
CA LEU A 296 -21.38 2.66 -4.19
C LEU A 296 -20.66 2.34 -5.52
N LEU A 297 -19.67 1.45 -5.49
CA LEU A 297 -18.94 1.04 -6.68
C LEU A 297 -19.78 0.12 -7.59
N GLY A 298 -20.64 -0.73 -7.02
CA GLY A 298 -21.62 -1.50 -7.78
C GLY A 298 -22.57 -0.61 -8.57
N GLN A 299 -23.14 0.41 -7.93
CA GLN A 299 -24.01 1.40 -8.57
C GLN A 299 -23.29 2.18 -9.68
N LEU A 300 -22.04 2.58 -9.43
CA LEU A 300 -21.21 3.22 -10.44
C LEU A 300 -21.02 2.30 -11.66
N LEU A 301 -20.71 1.03 -11.43
CA LEU A 301 -20.46 0.06 -12.51
C LEU A 301 -21.71 -0.19 -13.36
N LEU A 302 -22.88 -0.36 -12.74
CA LEU A 302 -24.15 -0.49 -13.47
C LEU A 302 -24.48 0.75 -14.30
N SER A 303 -24.17 1.94 -13.76
CA SER A 303 -24.41 3.22 -14.43
C SER A 303 -23.49 3.40 -15.63
N GLN A 304 -22.19 3.09 -15.50
CA GLN A 304 -21.22 3.14 -16.60
C GLN A 304 -21.53 2.12 -17.70
N ALA A 305 -22.06 0.96 -17.34
CA ALA A 305 -22.52 -0.05 -18.30
C ALA A 305 -23.87 0.28 -18.96
N GLY A 306 -24.58 1.32 -18.51
CA GLY A 306 -25.89 1.68 -19.04
C GLY A 306 -26.97 0.62 -18.81
N ILE A 307 -26.83 -0.17 -17.72
CA ILE A 307 -27.76 -1.25 -17.38
C ILE A 307 -28.48 -1.04 -16.05
N ARG A 308 -28.19 0.05 -15.33
CA ARG A 308 -28.77 0.32 -13.99
C ARG A 308 -30.29 0.10 -13.93
N ASP A 309 -31.04 0.67 -14.88
CA ASP A 309 -32.52 0.58 -14.90
C ASP A 309 -33.04 -0.80 -15.33
N ALA A 310 -32.16 -1.68 -15.80
CA ALA A 310 -32.49 -3.03 -16.25
C ALA A 310 -32.08 -4.09 -15.23
N VAL A 311 -31.58 -3.72 -14.04
CA VAL A 311 -31.19 -4.65 -12.97
C VAL A 311 -32.08 -4.39 -11.75
N ASP A 312 -32.60 -5.46 -11.14
CA ASP A 312 -33.35 -5.36 -9.88
C ASP A 312 -32.37 -5.30 -8.71
N VAL A 313 -32.09 -4.09 -8.22
CA VAL A 313 -31.15 -3.90 -7.10
C VAL A 313 -31.87 -4.18 -5.79
N VAL A 314 -31.39 -5.20 -5.07
CA VAL A 314 -31.88 -5.58 -3.75
C VAL A 314 -30.95 -5.01 -2.68
N GLU A 315 -31.47 -4.14 -1.81
CA GLU A 315 -30.69 -3.60 -0.69
C GLU A 315 -30.51 -4.66 0.40
N LEU A 316 -29.25 -5.00 0.69
CA LEU A 316 -28.89 -5.99 1.70
C LEU A 316 -28.48 -5.31 3.00
N ALA A 317 -29.20 -5.60 4.08
CA ALA A 317 -28.84 -5.15 5.43
C ALA A 317 -27.96 -6.16 6.20
N GLY A 318 -27.69 -7.33 5.61
CA GLY A 318 -26.93 -8.45 6.19
C GLY A 318 -25.87 -9.01 5.24
N GLU A 319 -25.34 -10.20 5.56
CA GLU A 319 -24.21 -10.81 4.83
C GLU A 319 -24.59 -11.21 3.40
N GLU A 320 -23.91 -10.62 2.41
CA GLU A 320 -24.16 -10.79 0.98
C GLU A 320 -24.06 -12.26 0.55
N ARG A 321 -23.16 -13.01 1.18
CA ARG A 321 -23.01 -14.45 0.98
C ARG A 321 -24.31 -15.21 1.30
N THR A 322 -24.97 -14.89 2.41
CA THR A 322 -26.19 -15.60 2.82
C THR A 322 -27.35 -15.31 1.86
N ALA A 323 -27.45 -14.06 1.38
CA ALA A 323 -28.44 -13.69 0.37
C ALA A 323 -28.24 -14.46 -0.94
N LEU A 324 -26.97 -14.63 -1.36
CA LEU A 324 -26.63 -15.41 -2.56
C LEU A 324 -26.92 -16.91 -2.38
N GLU A 325 -26.50 -17.51 -1.25
CA GLU A 325 -26.70 -18.94 -0.97
C GLU A 325 -28.18 -19.32 -0.78
N SER A 326 -29.00 -18.40 -0.27
CA SER A 326 -30.45 -18.60 -0.11
C SER A 326 -31.26 -18.40 -1.40
N GLY A 327 -30.63 -17.88 -2.46
CA GLY A 327 -31.29 -17.55 -3.73
C GLY A 327 -32.18 -16.30 -3.64
N GLU A 328 -32.01 -15.47 -2.61
CA GLU A 328 -32.67 -14.16 -2.50
C GLU A 328 -32.22 -13.21 -3.62
N VAL A 329 -30.97 -13.37 -4.07
CA VAL A 329 -30.36 -12.60 -5.16
C VAL A 329 -29.61 -13.53 -6.12
N ASP A 330 -29.45 -13.10 -7.36
CA ASP A 330 -28.79 -13.89 -8.40
C ASP A 330 -27.28 -13.56 -8.46
N ALA A 331 -26.88 -12.38 -8.03
CA ALA A 331 -25.49 -11.95 -7.89
C ALA A 331 -25.37 -10.92 -6.75
N VAL A 332 -24.16 -10.65 -6.28
CA VAL A 332 -23.89 -9.66 -5.23
C VAL A 332 -22.65 -8.82 -5.53
N THR A 333 -22.60 -7.61 -4.95
CA THR A 333 -21.33 -6.88 -4.75
C THR A 333 -20.67 -7.32 -3.46
N GLY A 334 -19.35 -7.48 -3.44
CA GLY A 334 -18.60 -7.74 -2.20
C GLY A 334 -17.11 -7.63 -2.40
N MET A 335 -16.32 -8.24 -1.50
CA MET A 335 -14.86 -8.22 -1.59
C MET A 335 -14.35 -9.47 -2.30
N ALA A 336 -13.25 -9.37 -3.04
CA ALA A 336 -12.65 -10.51 -3.74
C ALA A 336 -12.34 -11.70 -2.80
N ALA A 337 -12.03 -11.43 -1.53
CA ALA A 337 -11.79 -12.45 -0.52
C ALA A 337 -13.03 -13.33 -0.23
N ASP A 338 -14.24 -12.77 -0.37
CA ASP A 338 -15.49 -13.48 -0.13
C ASP A 338 -15.76 -14.49 -1.25
N ALA A 339 -15.50 -14.09 -2.50
CA ALA A 339 -15.56 -14.98 -3.66
C ALA A 339 -14.57 -16.15 -3.53
N THR A 340 -13.30 -15.88 -3.20
CA THR A 340 -12.30 -16.94 -2.97
C THR A 340 -12.69 -17.87 -1.80
N ARG A 341 -13.36 -17.35 -0.77
CA ARG A 341 -13.88 -18.17 0.33
C ARG A 341 -14.96 -19.14 -0.15
N LEU A 342 -15.89 -18.69 -0.98
CA LEU A 342 -16.93 -19.53 -1.58
C LEU A 342 -16.36 -20.64 -2.48
N GLU A 343 -15.35 -20.33 -3.29
CA GLU A 343 -14.67 -21.33 -4.12
C GLU A 343 -14.04 -22.44 -3.27
N ARG A 344 -13.38 -22.05 -2.18
CA ARG A 344 -12.78 -23.00 -1.23
C ARG A 344 -13.82 -23.88 -0.53
N ASP A 345 -15.00 -23.32 -0.30
CA ASP A 345 -16.13 -24.05 0.29
C ASP A 345 -16.81 -24.97 -0.75
N GLY A 346 -16.29 -25.04 -1.98
CA GLY A 346 -16.66 -26.00 -3.02
C GLY A 346 -17.61 -25.47 -4.09
N ALA A 347 -17.96 -24.18 -4.04
CA ALA A 347 -18.81 -23.56 -5.06
C ALA A 347 -18.01 -23.23 -6.33
N THR A 348 -18.67 -23.28 -7.49
CA THR A 348 -18.15 -22.65 -8.71
C THR A 348 -18.57 -21.18 -8.72
N VAL A 349 -17.60 -20.27 -8.57
CA VAL A 349 -17.83 -18.83 -8.43
C VAL A 349 -17.35 -18.12 -9.69
N ASP A 350 -18.18 -17.21 -10.19
CA ASP A 350 -17.84 -16.33 -11.30
C ASP A 350 -17.68 -14.89 -10.77
N VAL A 351 -16.64 -14.18 -11.19
CA VAL A 351 -16.23 -12.88 -10.64
C VAL A 351 -15.97 -11.86 -11.74
N ILE A 352 -16.54 -10.66 -11.60
CA ILE A 352 -16.19 -9.48 -12.40
C ILE A 352 -15.53 -8.44 -11.48
N SER A 353 -14.26 -8.15 -11.74
CA SER A 353 -13.49 -7.15 -11.00
C SER A 353 -13.90 -5.73 -11.39
N ILE A 354 -14.29 -4.90 -10.41
CA ILE A 354 -14.60 -3.49 -10.69
C ILE A 354 -13.35 -2.75 -11.17
N ALA A 355 -12.19 -3.02 -10.56
CA ALA A 355 -10.94 -2.35 -10.89
C ALA A 355 -10.40 -2.65 -12.30
N GLU A 356 -10.92 -3.68 -12.98
CA GLU A 356 -10.62 -4.00 -14.38
C GLU A 356 -11.55 -3.29 -15.35
N GLN A 357 -12.78 -3.01 -14.95
CA GLN A 357 -13.75 -2.27 -15.74
C GLN A 357 -13.56 -0.75 -15.61
N TYR A 358 -13.14 -0.31 -14.42
CA TYR A 358 -12.93 1.09 -14.12
C TYR A 358 -11.75 1.25 -13.13
N PRO A 359 -10.72 2.04 -13.46
CA PRO A 359 -9.56 2.22 -12.58
C PRO A 359 -9.97 3.03 -11.34
N VAL A 360 -10.24 2.32 -10.24
CA VAL A 360 -10.60 2.90 -8.95
C VAL A 360 -9.66 2.40 -7.86
N TYR A 361 -9.26 3.32 -6.97
CA TYR A 361 -8.49 2.98 -5.79
C TYR A 361 -9.29 2.08 -4.85
N GLY A 362 -8.58 1.21 -4.13
CA GLY A 362 -9.12 0.52 -2.98
C GLY A 362 -9.14 1.40 -1.74
N PRO A 363 -9.09 0.80 -0.53
CA PRO A 363 -9.04 1.54 0.71
C PRO A 363 -7.87 2.52 0.77
N ALA A 364 -8.10 3.68 1.38
CA ALA A 364 -7.12 4.72 1.64
C ALA A 364 -7.05 5.04 3.14
N LEU A 365 -5.88 5.50 3.59
CA LEU A 365 -5.74 6.25 4.83
C LEU A 365 -6.22 7.68 4.61
N VAL A 366 -7.04 8.15 5.53
CA VAL A 366 -7.74 9.43 5.48
C VAL A 366 -7.49 10.16 6.79
N ALA A 367 -7.22 11.46 6.72
CA ALA A 367 -7.09 12.33 7.88
C ALA A 367 -8.12 13.47 7.78
N SER A 368 -8.41 14.13 8.90
CA SER A 368 -9.06 15.45 8.85
C SER A 368 -8.09 16.48 8.25
N ARG A 369 -8.62 17.51 7.58
CA ARG A 369 -7.78 18.62 7.07
C ARG A 369 -7.04 19.32 8.20
N GLU A 370 -7.71 19.51 9.34
CA GLU A 370 -7.10 20.05 10.54
C GLU A 370 -5.91 19.19 11.00
N GLY A 371 -6.07 17.87 11.09
CA GLY A 371 -5.02 16.95 11.54
C GLY A 371 -3.77 16.93 10.63
N VAL A 372 -3.92 17.14 9.31
CA VAL A 372 -2.75 17.27 8.42
C VAL A 372 -2.12 18.66 8.45
N THR A 373 -2.75 19.65 9.06
CA THR A 373 -2.21 21.01 9.22
C THR A 373 -1.68 21.29 10.63
N ASP A 374 -2.21 20.61 11.64
CA ASP A 374 -1.72 20.68 13.01
C ASP A 374 -0.31 20.07 13.10
N PRO A 375 0.72 20.81 13.54
CA PRO A 375 2.10 20.33 13.53
C PRO A 375 2.33 19.04 14.34
N GLU A 376 1.65 18.86 15.47
CA GLU A 376 1.84 17.69 16.32
C GLU A 376 1.23 16.45 15.67
N THR A 377 -0.02 16.55 15.22
CA THR A 377 -0.75 15.48 14.53
C THR A 377 -0.09 15.14 13.19
N GLN A 378 0.31 16.14 12.42
CA GLN A 378 1.05 15.96 11.18
C GLN A 378 2.36 15.19 11.43
N ALA A 379 3.10 15.51 12.49
CA ALA A 379 4.33 14.78 12.84
C ALA A 379 4.06 13.30 13.17
N ARG A 380 2.97 13.00 13.91
CA ARG A 380 2.56 11.61 14.20
C ARG A 380 2.17 10.86 12.92
N ILE A 381 1.36 11.47 12.05
CA ILE A 381 0.97 10.89 10.76
C ILE A 381 2.19 10.65 9.89
N ARG A 382 3.10 11.63 9.79
CA ARG A 382 4.36 11.52 9.06
C ARG A 382 5.18 10.32 9.52
N ALA A 383 5.42 10.21 10.83
CA ALA A 383 6.18 9.12 11.41
C ALA A 383 5.52 7.75 11.13
N PHE A 384 4.19 7.68 11.20
CA PHE A 384 3.45 6.46 10.86
C PHE A 384 3.60 6.09 9.38
N LEU A 385 3.44 7.04 8.46
CA LEU A 385 3.59 6.80 7.03
C LEU A 385 5.02 6.36 6.67
N ALA A 386 6.03 6.94 7.31
CA ALA A 386 7.43 6.54 7.15
C ALA A 386 7.64 5.09 7.64
N ALA A 387 7.09 4.73 8.80
CA ALA A 387 7.17 3.36 9.33
C ALA A 387 6.49 2.34 8.40
N VAL A 388 5.29 2.64 7.91
CA VAL A 388 4.56 1.77 6.97
C VAL A 388 5.36 1.62 5.67
N THR A 389 5.90 2.71 5.13
CA THR A 389 6.72 2.68 3.91
C THR A 389 7.98 1.82 4.11
N ALA A 390 8.70 2.00 5.22
CA ALA A 390 9.92 1.26 5.53
C ALA A 390 9.68 -0.25 5.69
N SER A 391 8.48 -0.63 6.15
CA SER A 391 8.08 -2.04 6.36
C SER A 391 7.34 -2.65 5.17
N TRP A 392 6.98 -1.89 4.13
CA TRP A 392 6.16 -2.40 3.02
C TRP A 392 6.80 -3.59 2.27
N GLY A 393 8.12 -3.59 2.13
CA GLY A 393 8.84 -4.73 1.54
C GLY A 393 8.78 -5.99 2.43
N TRP A 394 8.75 -5.82 3.75
CA TRP A 394 8.54 -6.91 4.69
C TRP A 394 7.13 -7.48 4.59
N VAL A 395 6.11 -6.63 4.48
CA VAL A 395 4.70 -7.05 4.32
C VAL A 395 4.53 -8.00 3.12
N GLN A 396 5.18 -7.69 2.00
CA GLN A 396 5.09 -8.52 0.79
C GLN A 396 5.82 -9.86 0.91
N ARG A 397 6.96 -9.91 1.60
CA ARG A 397 7.80 -11.12 1.69
C ARG A 397 7.45 -12.03 2.87
N SER A 398 6.88 -11.45 3.92
CA SER A 398 6.61 -12.13 5.20
C SER A 398 5.13 -12.00 5.63
N PRO A 399 4.16 -12.36 4.77
CA PRO A 399 2.74 -12.17 5.08
C PRO A 399 2.26 -12.98 6.30
N SER A 400 2.88 -14.12 6.61
CA SER A 400 2.57 -14.91 7.81
C SER A 400 2.88 -14.16 9.11
N SER A 401 3.99 -13.41 9.13
CA SER A 401 4.39 -12.60 10.29
C SER A 401 3.43 -11.42 10.49
N VAL A 402 2.97 -10.80 9.39
CA VAL A 402 1.93 -9.75 9.43
C VAL A 402 0.59 -10.32 9.91
N ALA A 403 0.19 -11.48 9.40
CA ALA A 403 -1.04 -12.14 9.84
C ALA A 403 -1.01 -12.51 11.33
N THR A 404 0.16 -12.92 11.84
CA THR A 404 0.38 -13.16 13.27
C THR A 404 0.24 -11.87 14.07
N ALA A 405 0.86 -10.78 13.63
CA ALA A 405 0.76 -9.47 14.29
C ALA A 405 -0.70 -8.96 14.35
N ILE A 406 -1.46 -9.13 13.27
CA ILE A 406 -2.89 -8.79 13.21
C ILE A 406 -3.68 -9.64 14.21
N ALA A 407 -3.58 -10.97 14.13
CA ALA A 407 -4.35 -11.87 14.97
C ALA A 407 -4.04 -11.68 16.46
N ASP A 408 -2.77 -11.53 16.81
CA ASP A 408 -2.35 -11.33 18.19
C ASP A 408 -2.87 -10.01 18.75
N ARG A 409 -2.92 -8.94 17.95
CA ARG A 409 -3.44 -7.65 18.40
C ARG A 409 -4.97 -7.67 18.47
N ALA A 410 -5.64 -8.38 17.56
CA ALA A 410 -7.09 -8.58 17.61
C ALA A 410 -7.52 -9.39 18.85
N MET A 411 -6.78 -10.43 19.22
CA MET A 411 -7.04 -11.22 20.44
C MET A 411 -6.91 -10.42 21.75
N ARG A 412 -6.11 -9.34 21.75
CA ARG A 412 -5.94 -8.46 22.91
C ARG A 412 -7.00 -7.35 22.99
N ALA A 413 -7.74 -7.12 21.91
CA ALA A 413 -8.82 -6.13 21.89
C ALA A 413 -10.09 -6.75 22.51
N GLU A 414 -10.67 -6.06 23.50
CA GLU A 414 -11.94 -6.47 24.10
C GLU A 414 -13.09 -6.32 23.08
N GLY A 415 -14.01 -7.28 23.03
CA GLY A 415 -15.25 -7.18 22.23
C GLY A 415 -15.16 -7.63 20.77
N VAL A 416 -14.16 -8.41 20.37
CA VAL A 416 -14.11 -9.01 19.02
C VAL A 416 -14.96 -10.29 18.99
N ASP A 417 -16.19 -10.19 18.47
CA ASP A 417 -17.11 -11.34 18.33
C ASP A 417 -16.66 -12.33 17.24
N GLU A 418 -15.83 -11.90 16.27
CA GLU A 418 -15.38 -12.74 15.15
C GLU A 418 -13.91 -12.51 14.80
N ALA A 419 -13.00 -13.18 15.51
CA ALA A 419 -11.58 -13.17 15.17
C ALA A 419 -11.33 -14.10 13.97
N GLN A 420 -10.93 -13.53 12.82
CA GLN A 420 -10.45 -14.32 11.68
C GLN A 420 -9.24 -15.15 12.07
N SER A 421 -9.14 -16.38 11.55
CA SER A 421 -7.94 -17.19 11.77
C SER A 421 -6.72 -16.54 11.13
N ARG A 422 -5.53 -16.75 11.71
CA ARG A 422 -4.25 -16.29 11.13
C ARG A 422 -4.11 -16.70 9.66
N GLU A 423 -4.52 -17.92 9.34
CA GLU A 423 -4.47 -18.47 8.00
C GLU A 423 -5.42 -17.75 7.02
N GLN A 424 -6.61 -17.31 7.49
CA GLN A 424 -7.52 -16.50 6.69
C GLN A 424 -6.94 -15.10 6.45
N ILE A 425 -6.41 -14.46 7.50
CA ILE A 425 -5.76 -13.14 7.41
C ILE A 425 -4.60 -13.19 6.40
N GLU A 426 -3.75 -14.22 6.49
CA GLU A 426 -2.62 -14.38 5.57
C GLU A 426 -3.10 -14.53 4.12
N ARG A 427 -4.12 -15.35 3.86
CA ARG A 427 -4.67 -15.52 2.50
C ARG A 427 -5.22 -14.22 1.95
N THR A 428 -6.00 -13.49 2.74
CA THR A 428 -6.52 -12.17 2.33
C THR A 428 -5.38 -11.19 2.07
N LEU A 429 -4.31 -11.22 2.87
CA LEU A 429 -3.15 -10.37 2.65
C LEU A 429 -2.43 -10.72 1.34
N ARG A 430 -2.19 -12.01 1.06
CA ARG A 430 -1.59 -12.46 -0.20
C ARG A 430 -2.44 -12.04 -1.40
N LEU A 431 -3.76 -12.24 -1.33
CA LEU A 431 -4.69 -11.77 -2.34
C LEU A 431 -4.55 -10.25 -2.56
N ALA A 432 -4.51 -9.47 -1.47
CA ALA A 432 -4.33 -8.02 -1.52
C ALA A 432 -3.02 -7.61 -2.19
N THR A 433 -1.89 -8.20 -1.80
CA THR A 433 -0.57 -7.88 -2.33
C THR A 433 -0.38 -8.33 -3.78
N ASP A 434 -0.93 -9.48 -4.15
CA ASP A 434 -0.69 -10.08 -5.46
C ASP A 434 -1.55 -9.43 -6.56
N GLN A 435 -2.80 -9.08 -6.24
CA GLN A 435 -3.76 -8.60 -7.25
C GLN A 435 -4.01 -7.09 -7.21
N PHE A 436 -3.96 -6.49 -6.02
CA PHE A 436 -4.48 -5.13 -5.80
C PHE A 436 -3.41 -4.11 -5.42
N ALA A 437 -2.22 -4.55 -4.99
CA ALA A 437 -1.15 -3.66 -4.52
C ALA A 437 -0.26 -3.06 -5.62
N ARG A 438 -0.45 -3.44 -6.89
CA ARG A 438 0.37 -2.99 -8.03
C ARG A 438 -0.38 -2.03 -8.93
N SER A 439 0.29 -0.95 -9.31
CA SER A 439 -0.14 -0.02 -10.36
C SER A 439 1.06 0.72 -10.93
N ASP A 440 0.87 1.39 -12.07
CA ASP A 440 1.91 2.26 -12.64
C ASP A 440 2.29 3.40 -11.69
N GLY A 441 1.35 3.91 -10.90
CA GLY A 441 1.61 4.93 -9.88
C GLY A 441 2.55 4.40 -8.80
N VAL A 442 2.24 3.24 -8.22
CA VAL A 442 3.07 2.61 -7.19
C VAL A 442 4.44 2.23 -7.73
N ARG A 443 4.50 1.65 -8.93
CA ARG A 443 5.76 1.32 -9.59
C ARG A 443 6.67 2.53 -9.78
N LYS A 444 6.10 3.69 -10.12
CA LYS A 444 6.89 4.91 -10.40
C LYS A 444 7.24 5.72 -9.16
N HIS A 445 6.46 5.61 -8.09
CA HIS A 445 6.51 6.57 -6.98
C HIS A 445 6.58 5.97 -5.59
N GLY A 446 6.31 4.66 -5.44
CA GLY A 446 6.28 3.96 -4.17
C GLY A 446 4.86 3.66 -3.66
N TRP A 447 4.80 2.92 -2.56
CA TRP A 447 3.57 2.54 -1.88
C TRP A 447 2.73 3.78 -1.48
N GLY A 448 1.41 3.65 -1.35
CA GLY A 448 0.57 4.75 -0.88
C GLY A 448 0.31 5.85 -1.91
N TRP A 449 1.02 5.85 -3.06
CA TRP A 449 0.96 6.95 -4.02
C TRP A 449 -0.43 7.11 -4.65
N HIS A 450 -0.88 8.36 -4.73
CA HIS A 450 -2.12 8.76 -5.39
C HIS A 450 -1.95 10.16 -6.00
N THR A 451 -2.90 10.57 -6.84
CA THR A 451 -2.90 11.89 -7.49
C THR A 451 -4.28 12.56 -7.41
N PRO A 452 -4.35 13.89 -7.25
CA PRO A 452 -5.62 14.63 -7.32
C PRO A 452 -6.42 14.30 -8.57
N ASP A 453 -5.78 14.21 -9.74
CA ASP A 453 -6.42 13.85 -11.01
C ASP A 453 -7.17 12.51 -10.97
N ASP A 454 -6.61 11.48 -10.33
CA ASP A 454 -7.27 10.17 -10.20
C ASP A 454 -8.54 10.27 -9.33
N TRP A 455 -8.46 11.04 -8.24
CA TRP A 455 -9.59 11.28 -7.35
C TRP A 455 -10.68 12.13 -8.02
N GLN A 456 -10.28 13.14 -8.81
CA GLN A 456 -11.20 13.95 -9.61
C GLN A 456 -11.90 13.11 -10.68
N ARG A 457 -11.19 12.19 -11.34
CA ARG A 457 -11.79 11.23 -12.28
C ARG A 457 -12.87 10.37 -11.61
N LEU A 458 -12.57 9.80 -10.45
CA LEU A 458 -13.54 9.02 -9.69
C LEU A 458 -14.73 9.88 -9.27
N ARG A 459 -14.49 11.10 -8.77
CA ARG A 459 -15.55 12.05 -8.40
C ARG A 459 -16.47 12.35 -9.58
N ALA A 460 -15.91 12.68 -10.74
CA ALA A 460 -16.67 12.95 -11.95
C ALA A 460 -17.54 11.75 -12.35
N ALA A 461 -17.00 10.54 -12.28
CA ALA A 461 -17.74 9.33 -12.60
C ALA A 461 -18.88 9.04 -11.60
N LEU A 462 -18.66 9.27 -10.30
CA LEU A 462 -19.69 9.13 -9.27
C LEU A 462 -20.80 10.19 -9.39
N VAL A 463 -20.47 11.43 -9.79
CA VAL A 463 -21.47 12.45 -10.12
C VAL A 463 -22.27 12.03 -11.34
N GLN A 464 -21.60 11.66 -12.44
CA GLN A 464 -22.25 11.25 -13.69
C GLN A 464 -23.14 10.01 -13.51
N GLY A 465 -22.78 9.09 -12.61
CA GLY A 465 -23.58 7.93 -12.25
C GLY A 465 -24.71 8.20 -11.24
N GLY A 466 -24.91 9.46 -10.81
CA GLY A 466 -25.93 9.84 -9.83
C GLY A 466 -25.69 9.29 -8.42
N VAL A 467 -24.48 8.79 -8.13
CA VAL A 467 -24.12 8.15 -6.86
C VAL A 467 -23.83 9.20 -5.77
N LEU A 468 -23.22 10.33 -6.14
CA LEU A 468 -22.94 11.42 -5.19
C LEU A 468 -24.17 12.29 -4.88
N GLU A 469 -25.02 12.55 -5.88
CA GLU A 469 -26.20 13.40 -5.74
C GLU A 469 -27.28 12.74 -4.87
N SER A 470 -27.41 11.41 -4.93
CA SER A 470 -28.36 10.63 -4.13
C SER A 470 -28.07 10.61 -2.63
N ARG A 471 -26.90 11.08 -2.18
CA ARG A 471 -26.54 11.25 -0.76
C ARG A 471 -26.65 12.69 -0.23
N CYS A 472 -26.81 13.69 -1.12
CA CYS A 472 -26.97 15.10 -0.73
C CYS A 472 -28.44 15.55 -0.67
N ALA A 473 -29.38 14.68 -1.05
CA ALA A 473 -30.82 14.94 -1.10
C ALA A 473 -31.55 14.52 0.19
#